data_AF-A0A8X6PRS6-F1
#
_entry.id   AF-A0A8X6PRS6-F1
#
_cell.length_a   1.000
_cell.length_b   1.000
_cell.length_c   1.000
_cell.angle_alpha   90.00
_cell.angle_beta   90.00
_cell.angle_gamma   90.00
#
_symmetry.space_group_name_H-M   'P 1'
#
loop_
_entity.id
_entity.type
_entity.pdbx_description
1 polymer ?
#
loop_
_entity_poly.entity_id
_entity_poly.type
_entity_poly.pdbx_seq_one_letter_code
_entity_poly.pdbx_strand_id
1 'polypeptide(L)'
;MSIITRTGKKCWDRSVIWGMLKNPAYKGQAAFGKTKVGVKLQHIRPQRHSCEQPKDNYSIYPVEKANWIYVKVPNIVNEDVFDIVQNN
;
A
#
# COMPACT_ATOMS: atom_id res chain seq x y z
N MET A 1 4.13 -23.77 -19.85
CA MET A 1 3.35 -22.54 -20.11
C MET A 1 3.64 -21.51 -19.01
N SER A 2 4.03 -20.29 -19.36
CA SER A 2 4.10 -19.19 -18.39
C SER A 2 2.70 -18.62 -18.18
N ILE A 3 2.22 -18.58 -16.93
CA ILE A 3 0.95 -17.93 -16.60
C ILE A 3 1.20 -16.41 -16.61
N ILE A 4 0.48 -15.68 -17.45
CA ILE A 4 0.52 -14.22 -17.47
C ILE A 4 -0.25 -13.66 -16.26
N THR A 5 0.24 -12.54 -15.72
CA THR A 5 -0.50 -11.78 -14.69
C THR A 5 -1.80 -11.22 -15.27
N ARG A 6 -2.74 -10.83 -14.39
CA ARG A 6 -4.01 -10.19 -14.78
C ARG A 6 -3.83 -8.96 -15.69
N THR A 7 -2.68 -8.29 -15.61
CA THR A 7 -2.33 -7.12 -16.44
C THR A 7 -1.48 -7.47 -17.67
N GLY A 8 -1.33 -8.74 -18.02
CA GLY A 8 -0.60 -9.19 -19.22
C GLY A 8 0.93 -9.25 -19.09
N LYS A 9 1.49 -9.00 -17.90
CA LYS A 9 2.94 -9.14 -17.66
C LYS A 9 3.34 -10.59 -17.44
N LYS A 10 4.56 -10.96 -17.85
CA LYS A 10 5.13 -12.30 -17.62
C LYS A 10 5.48 -12.57 -16.16
N CYS A 11 5.78 -11.53 -15.39
CA CYS A 11 6.09 -11.61 -13.96
C CYS A 11 5.39 -10.49 -13.19
N TRP A 12 5.25 -10.67 -11.88
CA TRP A 12 4.78 -9.62 -10.97
C TRP A 12 5.92 -8.68 -10.62
N ASP A 13 5.64 -7.37 -10.58
CA ASP A 13 6.60 -6.40 -10.05
C ASP A 13 6.79 -6.63 -8.54
N ARG A 14 8.01 -6.42 -8.04
CA ARG A 14 8.34 -6.60 -6.62
C ARG A 14 7.46 -5.77 -5.69
N SER A 15 7.10 -4.55 -6.09
CA SER A 15 6.22 -3.66 -5.31
C SER A 15 4.82 -4.25 -5.14
N VAL A 16 4.32 -4.97 -6.14
CA VAL A 16 3.00 -5.62 -6.07
C VAL A 16 3.03 -6.78 -5.11
N ILE A 17 4.05 -7.65 -5.22
CA ILE A 17 4.25 -8.75 -4.27
C ILE A 17 4.39 -8.20 -2.85
N TRP A 18 5.20 -7.17 -2.65
CA TRP A 18 5.37 -6.52 -1.35
C TRP A 18 4.05 -5.96 -0.80
N GLY A 19 3.24 -5.32 -1.64
CA GLY A 19 1.90 -4.84 -1.26
C GLY A 19 0.95 -5.97 -0.85
N MET A 20 0.99 -7.11 -1.55
CA MET A 20 0.21 -8.30 -1.17
C MET A 20 0.66 -8.87 0.17
N LEU A 21 1.97 -9.02 0.38
CA LEU A 21 2.53 -9.54 1.63
C LEU A 21 2.28 -8.63 2.84
N LYS A 22 2.07 -7.33 2.63
CA LYS A 22 1.75 -6.35 3.68
C LYS A 22 0.23 -6.15 3.90
N ASN A 23 -0.64 -6.87 3.17
CA ASN A 23 -2.09 -6.68 3.27
C ASN A 23 -2.71 -7.50 4.42
N PRO A 24 -3.16 -6.87 5.53
CA PRO A 24 -3.69 -7.60 6.68
C PRO A 24 -5.03 -8.30 6.39
N ALA A 25 -5.71 -7.95 5.29
CA ALA A 25 -6.93 -8.66 4.88
C ALA A 25 -6.69 -10.15 4.65
N TYR A 26 -5.47 -10.54 4.24
CA TYR A 26 -5.15 -11.96 4.00
C TYR A 26 -5.12 -12.79 5.27
N LYS A 27 -4.85 -12.16 6.44
CA LYS A 27 -5.01 -12.80 7.76
C LYS A 27 -6.38 -12.54 8.41
N GLY A 28 -7.36 -12.06 7.64
CA GLY A 28 -8.73 -11.86 8.11
C GLY A 28 -9.00 -10.51 8.77
N GLN A 29 -8.09 -9.54 8.62
CA GLN A 29 -8.23 -8.19 9.19
C GLN A 29 -8.04 -7.13 8.11
N ALA A 30 -9.11 -6.77 7.40
CA ALA A 30 -9.05 -5.64 6.48
C ALA A 30 -8.81 -4.35 7.27
N ALA A 31 -8.04 -3.41 6.72
CA ALA A 31 -7.69 -2.16 7.38
C ALA A 31 -8.00 -0.96 6.50
N PHE A 32 -8.72 0.02 7.05
CA PHE A 32 -9.01 1.31 6.44
C PHE A 32 -8.26 2.44 7.18
N GLY A 33 -8.12 3.60 6.53
CA GLY A 33 -7.42 4.75 7.13
C GLY A 33 -5.90 4.59 7.16
N LYS A 34 -5.32 3.78 6.25
CA LYS A 34 -3.86 3.54 6.19
C LYS A 34 -3.05 4.81 5.88
N THR A 35 -3.70 5.79 5.28
CA THR A 35 -3.11 7.06 4.88
C THR A 35 -3.98 8.22 5.31
N LYS A 36 -3.36 9.36 5.57
CA LYS A 36 -4.03 10.63 5.87
C LYS A 36 -3.50 11.73 4.96
N VAL A 37 -4.35 12.72 4.72
CA VAL A 37 -3.98 13.95 4.03
C VAL A 37 -3.39 14.92 5.03
N GLY A 38 -2.33 15.62 4.66
CA GLY A 38 -1.71 16.65 5.49
C GLY A 38 -1.08 17.76 4.65
N VAL A 39 -0.36 18.66 5.33
CA VAL A 39 0.35 19.78 4.71
C VAL A 39 1.24 19.28 3.58
N LYS A 40 1.25 19.99 2.46
CA LYS A 40 2.05 19.61 1.31
C LYS A 40 3.54 19.60 1.65
N LEU A 41 4.25 18.53 1.29
CA LEU A 41 5.70 18.47 1.42
C LEU A 41 6.35 19.52 0.51
N GLN A 42 7.35 20.21 1.03
CA GLN A 42 8.18 21.10 0.23
C GLN A 42 9.12 20.25 -0.63
N HIS A 43 9.11 20.52 -1.94
CA HIS A 43 10.02 19.85 -2.87
C HIS A 43 11.23 20.74 -3.11
N ILE A 44 12.44 20.18 -2.98
CA ILE A 44 13.70 20.91 -3.25
C ILE A 44 13.78 21.34 -4.72
N ARG A 45 13.15 20.58 -5.62
CA ARG A 45 13.13 20.86 -7.06
C ARG A 45 11.69 20.90 -7.56
N PRO A 46 11.37 21.80 -8.52
CA PRO A 46 10.07 21.78 -9.17
C PRO A 46 9.84 20.43 -9.87
N GLN A 47 8.59 19.98 -9.86
CA GLN A 47 8.20 18.77 -10.57
C GLN A 47 8.33 18.99 -12.07
N ARG A 48 9.07 18.12 -12.77
CA ARG A 48 9.24 18.20 -14.23
C ARG A 48 7.92 17.99 -14.93
N HIS A 49 7.68 18.76 -16.00
CA HIS A 49 6.46 18.69 -16.81
C HIS A 49 5.18 18.92 -16.00
N SER A 50 5.26 19.70 -14.91
CA SER A 50 4.11 20.09 -14.09
C SER A 50 3.79 21.56 -14.28
N CYS A 51 2.54 21.94 -14.01
CA CYS A 51 2.13 23.34 -13.99
C CYS A 51 2.77 24.07 -12.80
N GLU A 52 3.00 25.38 -12.92
CA GLU A 52 3.55 26.22 -11.83
C GLU A 52 2.68 26.13 -10.56
N GLN A 53 1.36 26.15 -10.74
CA GLN A 53 0.42 25.91 -9.67
C GLN A 53 0.10 24.41 -9.57
N PRO A 54 0.36 23.78 -8.42
CA PRO A 54 0.05 22.38 -8.22
C PRO A 54 -1.45 22.17 -8.09
N LYS A 55 -1.96 21.12 -8.75
CA LYS A 55 -3.38 20.71 -8.66
C LYS A 55 -3.79 20.34 -7.23
N ASP A 56 -2.92 19.63 -6.53
CA ASP A 56 -3.15 19.17 -5.17
C ASP A 56 -2.27 19.95 -4.19
N ASN A 57 -2.91 20.67 -3.26
CA ASN A 57 -2.23 21.41 -2.18
C ASN A 57 -2.11 20.58 -0.90
N TYR A 58 -1.79 19.30 -1.05
CA TYR A 58 -1.63 18.40 0.09
C TYR A 58 -0.59 17.31 -0.21
N SER A 59 -0.21 16.57 0.82
CA SER A 59 0.57 15.34 0.69
C SER A 59 -0.07 14.22 1.48
N ILE A 60 0.20 12.99 1.05
CA ILE A 60 -0.34 11.77 1.65
C ILE A 60 0.72 11.19 2.58
N TYR A 61 0.33 10.96 3.83
CA TYR A 61 1.20 10.44 4.86
C TYR A 61 0.72 9.05 5.32
N PRO A 62 1.63 8.12 5.63
CA PRO A 62 1.26 6.88 6.28
C PRO A 62 0.71 7.17 7.68
N VAL A 63 -0.31 6.42 8.06
CA VAL A 63 -0.87 6.45 9.42
C VAL A 63 -0.33 5.25 10.17
N GLU A 64 -0.02 5.43 11.45
CA GLU A 64 0.40 4.33 12.34
C GLU A 64 -0.67 3.25 12.41
N LYS A 65 -0.25 1.97 12.42
CA LYS A 65 -1.16 0.82 12.44
C LYS A 65 -2.16 0.86 13.60
N ALA A 66 -1.76 1.41 14.75
CA ALA A 66 -2.63 1.57 15.92
C ALA A 66 -3.87 2.43 15.64
N ASN A 67 -3.78 3.35 14.68
CA ASN A 67 -4.86 4.25 14.29
C ASN A 67 -5.64 3.74 13.07
N TRP A 68 -5.34 2.54 12.57
CA TRP A 68 -6.10 1.94 11.47
C TRP A 68 -7.43 1.39 11.98
N ILE A 69 -8.44 1.49 11.13
CA ILE A 69 -9.76 0.91 11.42
C ILE A 69 -9.78 -0.50 10.85
N TYR A 70 -9.82 -1.50 11.73
CA TYR A 70 -9.84 -2.91 11.36
C TYR A 70 -11.26 -3.47 11.22
N VAL A 71 -11.50 -4.22 10.14
CA VAL A 71 -12.75 -4.90 9.85
C VAL A 71 -12.46 -6.39 9.66
N LYS A 72 -13.24 -7.24 10.33
CA LYS A 72 -13.10 -8.71 10.19
C LYS A 72 -13.57 -9.16 8.81
N VAL A 73 -12.73 -9.94 8.14
CA VAL A 73 -13.01 -10.53 6.83
C VAL A 73 -12.55 -12.00 6.83
N PRO A 74 -13.03 -12.84 5.92
CA PRO A 74 -12.50 -14.20 5.77
C PRO A 74 -10.99 -14.16 5.47
N ASN A 75 -10.22 -14.99 6.18
CA ASN A 75 -8.78 -15.10 5.96
C ASN A 75 -8.45 -16.05 4.81
N ILE A 76 -7.39 -15.74 4.07
CA ILE A 76 -6.84 -16.59 3.01
C ILE A 76 -5.67 -17.41 3.57
N VAL A 77 -4.92 -16.84 4.52
CA VAL A 77 -3.78 -17.46 5.19
C VAL A 77 -3.93 -17.38 6.70
N ASN A 78 -3.27 -18.29 7.42
CA ASN A 78 -3.19 -18.26 8.88
C ASN A 78 -2.35 -17.05 9.34
N GLU A 79 -2.72 -16.50 10.50
CA GLU A 79 -2.07 -15.33 11.08
C GLU A 79 -0.58 -15.58 11.36
N ASP A 80 -0.24 -16.75 11.93
CA ASP A 80 1.15 -17.13 12.24
C ASP A 80 2.07 -17.08 11.01
N VAL A 81 1.57 -17.63 9.88
CA VAL A 81 2.32 -17.66 8.61
C VAL A 81 2.49 -16.25 8.05
N PHE A 82 1.47 -15.41 8.17
CA PHE A 82 1.53 -14.03 7.72
C PHE A 82 2.55 -13.22 8.54
N ASP A 83 2.58 -13.41 9.86
CA ASP A 83 3.42 -12.66 10.77
C ASP A 83 4.92 -13.01 10.63
N ILE A 84 5.27 -14.27 10.28
CA ILE A 84 6.66 -14.66 9.93
C ILE A 84 7.22 -13.78 8.81
N VAL A 85 6.42 -13.47 7.79
CA VAL A 85 6.84 -12.66 6.64
C VAL A 85 7.05 -11.20 7.01
N GLN A 86 6.44 -10.71 8.10
CA GLN A 86 6.52 -9.30 8.49
C GLN A 86 7.85 -8.89 9.13
N ASN A 87 8.59 -9.85 9.68
CA ASN A 87 9.82 -9.65 10.43
C ASN A 87 11.09 -9.58 9.55
N ASN A 88 10.94 -9.74 8.23
CA ASN A 88 11.99 -9.56 7.21
C ASN A 88 11.84 -8.19 6.52
#